data_AF-A0A179F2H0-F1
#
_entry.id   AF-A0A179F2H0-F1
#
_cell.length_a   1.000
_cell.length_b   1.000
_cell.length_c   1.000
_cell.angle_alpha   90.00
_cell.angle_beta   90.00
_cell.angle_gamma   90.00
#
_symmetry.space_group_name_H-M   'P 1'
#
loop_
_entity.id
_entity.type
_entity.pdbx_description
1 polymer ?
#
loop_
_entity_poly.entity_id
_entity_poly.type
_entity_poly.pdbx_seq_one_letter_code
_entity_poly.pdbx_strand_id
1 'polypeptide(L)'
;MSSANETEAGAVLVTESPVWRHRIESDTSALQWMLDNTSQMLSRHRDIIKKHGIWIVTKTYSTRRCAIAVITSKASAVEIGLGVNVQGVLELTPKSEWKNGSGSFCTGLHEGEGEVVVFISGIYFTRKLLRL
;
A
#
# COMPACT_ATOMS: atom_id res chain seq x y z
N MET A 1 11.57 -28.39 20.99
CA MET A 1 12.09 -27.04 20.71
C MET A 1 11.66 -26.67 19.30
N SER A 2 11.08 -25.46 19.15
CA SER A 2 10.79 -24.72 17.92
C SER A 2 9.79 -25.33 16.91
N SER A 3 8.49 -25.07 17.13
CA SER A 3 7.47 -25.10 16.07
C SER A 3 7.40 -23.71 15.43
N ALA A 4 7.87 -23.59 14.20
CA ALA A 4 7.64 -22.42 13.38
C ALA A 4 6.69 -22.84 12.25
N ASN A 5 5.39 -22.70 12.49
CA ASN A 5 4.42 -22.66 11.40
C ASN A 5 4.60 -21.31 10.70
N GLU A 6 5.60 -21.23 9.82
CA GLU A 6 5.72 -20.11 8.89
C GLU A 6 4.60 -20.24 7.87
N THR A 7 3.53 -19.48 8.05
CA THR A 7 2.59 -19.19 6.96
C THR A 7 3.35 -18.39 5.91
N GLU A 8 3.92 -19.08 4.92
CA GLU A 8 4.55 -18.49 3.74
C GLU A 8 3.48 -17.81 2.88
N ALA A 9 3.17 -16.56 3.23
CA ALA A 9 2.30 -15.69 2.47
C ALA A 9 3.13 -14.70 1.63
N GLY A 10 2.68 -14.43 0.40
CA GLY A 10 3.31 -13.48 -0.53
C GLY A 10 2.27 -12.62 -1.24
N ALA A 11 2.70 -11.59 -1.95
CA ALA A 11 1.83 -10.79 -2.80
C ALA A 11 2.58 -10.29 -4.03
N VAL A 12 1.87 -10.19 -5.15
CA VAL A 12 2.35 -9.60 -6.40
C VAL A 12 1.50 -8.38 -6.71
N LEU A 13 2.16 -7.25 -6.95
CA LEU A 13 1.54 -6.01 -7.40
C LEU A 13 2.05 -5.69 -8.80
N VAL A 14 1.12 -5.51 -9.73
CA VAL A 14 1.42 -5.09 -11.11
C VAL A 14 0.77 -3.74 -11.35
N THR A 15 1.54 -2.81 -11.92
CA THR A 15 1.12 -1.44 -12.18
C THR A 15 1.24 -1.11 -13.65
N GLU A 16 0.28 -0.37 -14.18
CA GLU A 16 0.44 0.26 -15.49
C GLU A 16 1.55 1.33 -15.46
N SER A 17 2.28 1.45 -16.57
CA SER A 17 3.27 2.51 -16.78
C SER A 17 2.61 3.72 -17.45
N PRO A 18 2.98 4.97 -17.10
CA PRO A 18 4.01 5.33 -16.13
C PRO A 18 3.52 5.24 -14.67
N VAL A 19 4.48 5.06 -13.75
CA VAL A 19 4.25 5.24 -12.31
C VAL A 19 4.74 6.63 -11.92
N TRP A 20 3.85 7.47 -11.41
CA TRP A 20 4.17 8.82 -10.96
C TRP A 20 4.67 8.81 -9.52
N ARG A 21 5.73 9.56 -9.26
CA ARG A 21 6.30 9.73 -7.92
C ARG A 21 5.98 11.13 -7.41
N HIS A 22 5.13 11.20 -6.39
CA HIS A 22 4.83 12.44 -5.68
C HIS A 22 5.61 12.47 -4.37
N ARG A 23 6.25 13.59 -4.06
CA ARG A 23 7.01 13.76 -2.80
C ARG A 23 6.95 15.22 -2.37
N ILE A 24 6.89 15.45 -1.07
CA ILE A 24 7.24 16.76 -0.50
C ILE A 24 8.74 17.03 -0.70
N GLU A 25 9.10 18.29 -0.90
CA GLU A 25 10.49 18.67 -1.22
C GLU A 25 11.45 18.40 -0.06
N SER A 26 10.98 18.59 1.19
CA SER A 26 11.80 18.45 2.38
C SER A 26 11.07 17.74 3.52
N ASP A 27 11.78 16.83 4.17
CA ASP A 27 11.34 16.17 5.40
C ASP A 27 11.20 17.19 6.55
N THR A 28 11.93 18.31 6.52
CA THR A 28 11.75 19.41 7.49
C THR A 28 10.38 20.08 7.38
N SER A 29 9.78 20.12 6.18
CA SER A 29 8.42 20.65 6.00
C SER A 29 7.38 19.77 6.69
N ALA A 30 7.57 18.45 6.69
CA ALA A 30 6.70 17.52 7.43
C ALA A 30 6.86 17.69 8.95
N LEU A 31 8.09 17.92 9.43
CA LEU A 31 8.32 18.21 10.84
C LEU A 31 7.67 19.52 11.27
N GLN A 32 7.84 20.59 10.49
CA GLN A 32 7.24 21.89 10.78
C GLN A 32 5.70 21.79 10.82
N TRP A 33 5.10 21.13 9.82
CA TRP A 33 3.67 20.87 9.82
C TRP A 33 3.23 20.11 11.08
N MET A 34 3.99 19.12 11.52
CA MET A 34 3.69 18.38 12.74
C MET A 34 3.70 19.31 13.96
N LEU A 35 4.72 20.17 14.11
CA LEU A 35 4.80 21.14 15.21
C LEU A 35 3.60 22.09 15.23
N ASP A 36 3.28 22.67 14.08
CA ASP A 36 2.19 23.65 13.94
C ASP A 36 0.82 23.06 14.29
N ASN A 37 0.62 21.76 14.03
CA ASN A 37 -0.67 21.09 14.20
C ASN A 37 -0.76 20.23 15.47
N THR A 38 0.35 20.02 16.20
CA THR A 38 0.41 19.11 17.36
C THR A 38 -0.61 19.51 18.44
N SER A 39 -0.67 20.79 18.80
CA SER A 39 -1.54 21.27 19.88
C SER A 39 -3.02 21.02 19.59
N GLN A 40 -3.46 21.33 18.37
CA GLN A 40 -4.83 21.13 17.91
C GLN A 40 -5.18 19.64 17.76
N MET A 41 -4.25 18.83 17.26
CA MET A 41 -4.47 17.39 17.14
C MET A 41 -4.54 16.71 18.50
N LEU A 42 -3.67 17.08 19.45
CA LEU A 42 -3.68 16.55 20.82
C LEU A 42 -4.86 17.05 21.66
N SER A 43 -5.54 18.13 21.28
CA SER A 43 -6.77 18.55 21.95
C SER A 43 -7.98 17.73 21.50
N ARG A 44 -8.03 17.33 20.22
CA ARG A 44 -9.17 16.61 19.63
C ARG A 44 -9.04 15.08 19.63
N HIS A 45 -7.83 14.57 19.47
CA HIS A 45 -7.58 13.15 19.18
C HIS A 45 -6.51 12.53 20.10
N ARG A 46 -6.35 13.08 21.31
CA ARG A 46 -5.30 12.68 22.27
C ARG A 46 -5.16 11.18 22.44
N ASP A 47 -6.27 10.49 22.70
CA ASP A 47 -6.24 9.06 23.04
C ASP A 47 -5.88 8.19 21.84
N ILE A 48 -6.38 8.55 20.65
CA ILE A 48 -6.05 7.89 19.38
C ILE A 48 -4.56 8.06 19.08
N ILE A 49 -4.04 9.29 19.15
CA ILE A 49 -2.64 9.60 18.89
C ILE A 49 -1.72 8.92 19.92
N LYS A 50 -2.12 8.87 21.19
CA LYS A 50 -1.35 8.18 22.25
C LYS A 50 -1.27 6.67 21.99
N LYS A 51 -2.32 6.07 21.44
CA LYS A 51 -2.40 4.63 21.18
C LYS A 51 -1.71 4.23 19.88
N HIS A 52 -1.85 5.04 18.82
CA HIS A 52 -1.48 4.66 17.45
C HIS A 52 -0.39 5.52 16.81
N GLY A 53 -0.04 6.67 17.41
CA GLY A 53 0.85 7.65 16.78
C GLY A 53 0.20 8.36 15.60
N ILE A 54 1.02 9.02 14.78
CA ILE A 54 0.63 9.74 13.56
C ILE A 54 1.62 9.37 12.45
N TRP A 55 1.10 9.06 11.27
CA TRP A 55 1.90 8.94 10.05
C TRP A 55 1.67 10.17 9.17
N ILE A 56 2.74 10.88 8.83
CA ILE A 56 2.71 11.91 7.79
C ILE A 56 3.23 11.26 6.51
N VAL A 57 2.37 11.11 5.51
CA VAL A 57 2.76 10.61 4.19
C VAL A 57 3.56 11.69 3.48
N THR A 58 4.82 11.41 3.16
CA THR A 58 5.75 12.37 2.53
C THR A 58 6.06 12.01 1.08
N LYS A 59 5.78 10.76 0.69
CA LYS A 59 5.99 10.26 -0.67
C LYS A 59 4.91 9.26 -1.04
N THR A 60 4.41 9.34 -2.25
CA THR A 60 3.54 8.33 -2.86
C THR A 60 4.05 7.93 -4.24
N TYR A 61 3.73 6.70 -4.63
CA TYR A 61 3.78 6.27 -6.02
C TYR A 61 2.36 5.95 -6.46
N SER A 62 1.99 6.43 -7.63
CA SER A 62 0.66 6.27 -8.18
C SER A 62 0.69 5.83 -9.64
N THR A 63 -0.36 5.16 -10.07
CA THR A 63 -0.56 4.68 -11.45
C THR A 63 -2.04 4.82 -11.80
N ARG A 64 -2.41 4.74 -13.07
CA ARG A 64 -3.82 4.73 -13.48
C ARG A 64 -4.51 3.42 -13.11
N ARG A 65 -3.79 2.31 -13.21
CA ARG A 65 -4.32 0.96 -13.01
C ARG A 65 -3.31 0.07 -12.32
N CYS A 66 -3.80 -0.74 -11.40
CA CYS A 66 -3.00 -1.80 -10.80
C CYS A 66 -3.84 -3.04 -10.50
N ALA A 67 -3.16 -4.19 -10.50
CA ALA A 67 -3.70 -5.45 -10.02
C ALA A 67 -2.84 -5.94 -8.86
N ILE A 68 -3.49 -6.42 -7.79
CA ILE A 68 -2.82 -7.09 -6.68
C ILE A 68 -3.33 -8.54 -6.59
N ALA A 69 -2.40 -9.45 -6.32
CA ALA A 69 -2.68 -10.85 -6.08
C ALA A 69 -1.97 -11.29 -4.80
N VAL A 70 -2.73 -11.81 -3.84
CA VAL A 70 -2.20 -12.32 -2.57
C VAL A 70 -2.13 -13.84 -2.61
N ILE A 71 -0.96 -14.38 -2.28
CA ILE A 71 -0.63 -15.80 -2.28
C ILE A 71 -0.58 -16.26 -0.82
N THR A 72 -1.46 -17.18 -0.42
CA THR A 72 -1.52 -17.65 0.98
C THR A 72 -1.09 -19.11 1.16
N SER A 73 -0.61 -19.80 0.11
CA SER A 73 -0.13 -21.18 0.19
C SER A 73 0.89 -21.56 -0.90
N LYS A 74 1.74 -22.55 -0.62
CA LYS A 74 2.78 -23.09 -1.54
C LYS A 74 2.24 -23.66 -2.86
N ALA A 75 0.96 -24.04 -2.90
CA ALA A 75 0.33 -24.62 -4.09
C ALA A 75 -0.38 -23.57 -4.97
N SER A 76 -0.37 -22.29 -4.56
CA SER A 76 -1.06 -21.23 -5.27
C SER A 76 -0.14 -20.56 -6.28
N ALA A 77 -0.48 -20.65 -7.56
CA ALA A 77 0.15 -19.89 -8.63
C ALA A 77 -0.74 -18.71 -9.03
N VAL A 78 -0.12 -17.59 -9.36
CA VAL A 78 -0.82 -16.39 -9.87
C VAL A 78 -0.30 -16.11 -11.26
N GLU A 79 -1.19 -16.09 -12.24
CA GLU A 79 -0.88 -15.63 -13.58
C GLU A 79 -1.50 -14.25 -13.77
N ILE A 80 -0.71 -13.23 -14.07
CA ILE A 80 -1.22 -11.89 -14.37
C ILE A 80 -1.03 -11.68 -15.87
N GLY A 81 -2.14 -11.66 -16.61
CA GLY A 81 -2.17 -11.42 -18.04
C GLY A 81 -2.10 -9.93 -18.34
N LEU A 82 -1.15 -9.54 -19.19
CA LEU A 82 -1.10 -8.24 -19.84
C LEU A 82 -1.69 -8.39 -21.24
N GLY A 83 -2.90 -7.87 -21.45
CA GLY A 83 -3.58 -7.86 -22.74
C GLY A 83 -3.65 -6.46 -23.34
N VAL A 84 -3.82 -6.36 -24.66
CA VAL A 84 -4.22 -5.11 -25.32
C VAL A 84 -5.59 -5.37 -25.93
N ASN A 85 -6.59 -4.59 -25.56
CA ASN A 85 -7.94 -4.78 -26.09
C ASN A 85 -8.05 -4.26 -27.54
N VAL A 86 -9.17 -4.51 -28.21
CA VAL A 86 -9.43 -4.09 -29.61
C VAL A 86 -9.34 -2.57 -29.84
N GLN A 87 -9.33 -1.77 -28.76
CA GLN A 87 -9.18 -0.31 -28.80
C GLN A 87 -7.75 0.16 -28.51
N GLY A 88 -6.78 -0.76 -28.41
CA GLY A 88 -5.38 -0.44 -28.13
C GLY A 88 -5.10 -0.08 -26.68
N VAL A 89 -6.04 -0.31 -25.76
CA VAL A 89 -5.88 -0.02 -24.33
C VAL A 89 -5.27 -1.23 -23.64
N LEU A 90 -4.23 -0.98 -22.83
CA LEU A 90 -3.61 -2.00 -21.98
C LEU A 90 -4.61 -2.46 -20.91
N GLU A 91 -4.86 -3.76 -20.87
CA GLU A 91 -5.77 -4.42 -19.96
C GLU A 91 -4.98 -5.34 -19.03
N LEU A 92 -5.15 -5.15 -17.72
CA LEU A 92 -4.58 -6.00 -16.68
C LEU A 92 -5.63 -7.03 -16.27
N THR A 93 -5.45 -8.28 -16.66
CA THR A 93 -6.37 -9.36 -16.30
C THR A 93 -5.69 -10.33 -15.35
N PRO A 94 -6.01 -10.29 -14.04
CA PRO A 94 -5.54 -11.33 -13.13
C PRO A 94 -6.23 -12.67 -13.45
N LYS A 95 -5.46 -13.73 -13.63
CA LYS A 95 -5.95 -15.11 -13.75
C LYS A 95 -5.48 -15.94 -12.55
N SER A 96 -6.42 -16.61 -11.91
CA SER A 96 -6.13 -17.62 -10.88
C SER A 96 -6.23 -19.01 -11.48
N GLU A 97 -5.16 -19.80 -11.36
CA GLU A 97 -5.20 -21.25 -11.64
C GLU A 97 -5.15 -22.00 -10.30
N TRP A 98 -6.18 -22.80 -10.00
CA TRP A 98 -6.27 -23.58 -8.78
C TRP A 98 -5.72 -24.99 -9.01
N LYS A 99 -4.56 -25.33 -8.43
CA LYS A 99 -4.09 -26.72 -8.33
C LYS A 99 -4.23 -27.20 -6.88
N ASN A 100 -5.31 -27.94 -6.62
CA ASN A 100 -5.60 -28.76 -5.43
C ASN A 100 -4.86 -28.40 -4.13
N GLY A 101 -5.14 -27.23 -3.56
CA GLY A 101 -4.68 -26.83 -2.22
C GLY A 101 -5.65 -25.84 -1.59
N SER A 102 -5.97 -26.02 -0.30
CA SER A 102 -7.03 -25.30 0.44
C SER A 102 -6.69 -23.84 0.80
N GLY A 103 -6.18 -23.04 -0.14
CA GLY A 103 -5.80 -21.63 0.07
C GLY A 103 -6.90 -20.64 -0.36
N SER A 104 -6.92 -19.42 0.17
CA SER A 104 -7.81 -18.36 -0.30
C SER A 104 -7.04 -17.43 -1.25
N PHE A 105 -7.62 -17.10 -2.39
CA PHE A 105 -7.04 -16.15 -3.33
C PHE A 105 -7.89 -14.88 -3.39
N CYS A 106 -7.26 -13.72 -3.22
CA CYS A 106 -7.91 -12.42 -3.38
C CYS A 106 -7.18 -11.64 -4.48
N THR A 107 -7.84 -11.47 -5.63
CA THR A 107 -7.44 -10.52 -6.67
C THR A 107 -8.35 -9.31 -6.69
N GLY A 108 -7.74 -8.13 -6.78
CA GLY A 108 -8.45 -6.87 -6.96
C GLY A 108 -7.84 -6.09 -8.10
N LEU A 109 -8.65 -5.81 -9.13
CA LEU A 109 -8.34 -4.79 -10.13
C LEU A 109 -8.89 -3.46 -9.63
N HIS A 110 -8.05 -2.43 -9.59
CA HIS A 110 -8.46 -1.09 -9.22
C HIS A 110 -8.28 -0.17 -10.42
N GLU A 111 -9.40 0.36 -10.91
CA GLU A 111 -9.47 1.43 -11.90
C GLU A 111 -10.29 2.59 -11.29
N GLY A 112 -9.72 3.79 -11.30
CA GLY A 112 -10.40 5.00 -10.81
C GLY A 112 -10.40 6.09 -11.88
N GLU A 113 -11.30 7.08 -11.74
CA GLU A 113 -11.28 8.29 -12.57
C GLU A 113 -10.03 9.16 -12.31
N GLY A 114 -9.26 8.87 -11.25
CA GLY A 114 -7.97 9.47 -10.91
C GLY A 114 -6.87 8.42 -10.67
N GLU A 115 -5.66 8.88 -10.31
CA GLU A 115 -4.54 7.98 -10.05
C GLU A 115 -4.75 7.15 -8.76
N VAL A 116 -4.41 5.86 -8.82
CA VAL A 116 -4.39 4.92 -7.70
C VAL A 116 -3.03 4.95 -7.04
N VAL A 117 -2.98 5.23 -5.73
CA VAL A 117 -1.74 5.16 -4.93
C VAL A 117 -1.42 3.69 -4.64
N VAL A 118 -0.25 3.24 -5.09
CA VAL A 118 0.21 1.85 -4.96
C VAL A 118 1.30 1.67 -3.91
N PHE A 119 1.95 2.76 -3.52
CA PHE A 119 2.94 2.77 -2.45
C PHE A 119 2.92 4.10 -1.73
N ILE A 120 3.08 4.06 -0.40
CA ILE A 120 3.28 5.24 0.45
C ILE A 120 4.54 5.07 1.29
N SER A 121 5.23 6.17 1.55
CA SER A 121 6.16 6.25 2.67
C SER A 121 6.00 7.59 3.38
N GLY A 122 6.43 7.61 4.63
CA GLY A 122 6.22 8.76 5.49
C GLY A 122 7.07 8.76 6.72
N ILE A 123 6.79 9.71 7.61
CA ILE A 123 7.42 9.84 8.91
C ILE A 123 6.40 9.47 9.97
N TYR A 124 6.80 8.58 10.88
CA TYR A 124 5.98 8.16 12.00
C TYR A 124 6.34 8.95 13.26
N PHE A 125 5.33 9.57 13.87
CA PHE A 125 5.44 10.31 15.11
C PHE A 125 4.70 9.59 16.22
N THR A 126 5.36 9.43 17.36
CA THR A 126 4.74 8.93 18.58
C THR A 126 5.11 9.82 19.75
N ARG A 127 4.27 9.85 20.78
CA ARG A 127 4.43 10.73 21.95
C ARG A 127 5.75 10.53 22.70
N LYS A 128 6.44 9.39 22.54
CA LYS A 128 7.80 9.20 23.10
C LYS A 128 8.87 10.08 22.43
N LEU A 129 8.64 10.51 21.17
CA LEU A 129 9.53 11.38 20.39
C LEU A 129 9.14 12.87 20.47
N LEU A 130 7.95 13.20 20.97
CA LEU A 130 7.46 14.58 21.12
C LEU A 130 7.82 15.21 22.48
N ARG A 131 8.96 14.81 23.08
CA ARG A 131 9.52 15.53 24.23
C ARG A 131 10.26 16.77 23.72
N LEU A 132 9.49 17.75 23.26
CA LEU A 132 9.91 19.15 23.21
C LEU A 132 9.49 19.82 24.50
#